data_AF-A0A957BXG7-F1
#
_entry.id   AF-A0A957BXG7-F1
#
_cell.length_a   1.000
_cell.length_b   1.000
_cell.length_c   1.000
_cell.angle_alpha   90.00
_cell.angle_beta   90.00
_cell.angle_gamma   90.00
#
_symmetry.space_group_name_H-M   'P 1'
#
loop_
_entity.id
_entity.type
_entity.pdbx_description
1 polymer ?
#
loop_
_entity_poly.entity_id
_entity_poly.type
_entity_poly.pdbx_seq_one_letter_code
_entity_poly.pdbx_strand_id
1 'polypeptide(L)'
;MASRINPLQDQKTQQRDFALVVLGVLVWWIIFNNLQPVADFVTYQLLALDPESHLGSAVNFFVYDVPKILLLLSGMIFLITLLRTFITPEQTRRWLGGKREGVG
;
A
#
# COMPACT_ATOMS: atom_id res chain seq x y z
N MET A 1 44.27 13.08 12.92
CA MET A 1 43.29 13.98 12.26
C MET A 1 41.97 13.23 12.20
N ALA A 2 41.16 13.36 13.25
CA ALA A 2 40.02 12.47 13.54
C ALA A 2 38.83 12.79 12.62
N SER A 3 38.39 11.79 11.84
CA SER A 3 37.10 11.80 11.18
C SER A 3 36.01 11.77 12.25
N ARG A 4 35.37 12.91 12.47
CA ARG A 4 34.19 13.06 13.32
C ARG A 4 33.04 12.28 12.69
N ILE A 5 32.90 11.04 13.10
CA ILE A 5 31.66 10.27 13.00
C ILE A 5 30.52 11.11 13.58
N ASN A 6 29.63 11.56 12.70
CA ASN A 6 28.47 12.40 13.01
C ASN A 6 27.24 11.48 13.18
N PRO A 7 26.75 11.24 14.41
CA PRO A 7 25.67 10.27 14.66
C PRO A 7 24.26 10.75 14.26
N LEU A 8 24.14 11.88 13.56
CA LEU A 8 22.86 12.54 13.25
C LEU A 8 22.32 12.21 11.84
N GLN A 9 23.00 11.31 11.11
CA GLN A 9 22.70 11.05 9.70
C GLN A 9 21.82 9.81 9.46
N ASP A 10 21.69 8.92 10.46
CA ASP A 10 20.93 7.66 10.33
C ASP A 10 19.43 7.78 10.66
N GLN A 11 18.98 8.81 11.37
CA GLN A 11 17.55 8.96 11.73
C GLN A 11 16.67 9.52 10.61
N LYS A 12 17.23 10.32 9.69
CA LYS A 12 16.45 10.98 8.62
C LYS A 12 15.97 10.03 7.53
N THR A 13 16.61 8.86 7.38
CA THR A 13 16.29 7.90 6.31
C THR A 13 15.04 7.09 6.65
N GLN A 14 14.91 6.61 7.89
CA GLN A 14 13.76 5.79 8.30
C GLN A 14 12.43 6.54 8.34
N GLN A 15 12.44 7.85 8.68
CA GLN A 15 11.22 8.67 8.63
C GLN A 15 10.73 8.93 7.20
N ARG A 16 11.64 9.02 6.22
CA ARG A 16 11.26 9.16 4.80
C ARG A 16 10.54 7.91 4.28
N ASP A 17 11.02 6.74 4.65
CA ASP A 17 10.42 5.47 4.20
C ASP A 17 9.02 5.28 4.77
N PHE A 18 8.79 5.69 6.03
CA PHE A 18 7.47 5.69 6.63
C PHE A 18 6.53 6.69 5.94
N ALA A 19 7.02 7.89 5.59
CA ALA A 19 6.23 8.87 4.86
C ALA A 19 5.80 8.38 3.48
N LEU A 20 6.66 7.63 2.77
CA LEU A 20 6.33 7.03 1.47
C LEU A 20 5.25 5.95 1.59
N VAL A 21 5.32 5.10 2.63
CA VAL A 21 4.29 4.09 2.91
C VAL A 21 2.95 4.74 3.21
N VAL A 22 2.93 5.76 4.06
CA VAL A 22 1.70 6.51 4.38
C VAL A 22 1.15 7.20 3.15
N LEU A 23 1.98 7.83 2.32
CA LEU A 23 1.57 8.40 1.04
C LEU A 23 0.95 7.36 0.13
N GLY A 24 1.56 6.17 0.00
CA GLY A 24 1.02 5.08 -0.80
C GLY A 24 -0.37 4.63 -0.34
N VAL A 25 -0.57 4.50 0.98
CA VAL A 25 -1.88 4.13 1.55
C VAL A 25 -2.91 5.24 1.32
N LEU A 26 -2.53 6.51 1.48
CA LEU A 26 -3.42 7.63 1.21
C LEU A 26 -3.81 7.70 -0.27
N VAL A 27 -2.87 7.51 -1.18
CA VAL A 27 -3.12 7.44 -2.63
C VAL A 27 -4.07 6.27 -2.93
N TRP A 28 -3.80 5.09 -2.37
CA TRP A 28 -4.67 3.92 -2.54
C TRP A 28 -6.10 4.18 -2.04
N TRP A 29 -6.26 4.82 -0.88
CA TRP A 29 -7.56 5.20 -0.34
C TRP A 29 -8.28 6.23 -1.22
N ILE A 30 -7.58 7.27 -1.67
CA ILE A 30 -8.14 8.29 -2.58
C ILE A 30 -8.62 7.64 -3.87
N ILE A 31 -7.83 6.76 -4.45
CA ILE A 31 -8.20 6.01 -5.66
C ILE A 31 -9.45 5.18 -5.36
N PHE A 32 -9.46 4.40 -4.27
CA PHE A 32 -10.57 3.55 -3.88
C PHE A 32 -11.91 4.31 -3.78
N ASN A 33 -11.89 5.51 -3.20
CA ASN A 33 -13.08 6.33 -3.05
C ASN A 33 -13.55 6.98 -4.38
N ASN A 34 -12.65 7.15 -5.35
CA ASN A 34 -12.94 7.77 -6.65
C ASN A 34 -13.28 6.77 -7.77
N LEU A 35 -13.35 5.46 -7.50
CA LEU A 35 -13.67 4.49 -8.55
C LEU A 35 -15.04 4.72 -9.19
N GLN A 36 -16.04 5.10 -8.40
CA GLN A 36 -17.41 5.26 -8.88
C GLN A 36 -17.56 6.40 -9.90
N PRO A 37 -17.10 7.65 -9.62
CA PRO A 37 -17.18 8.73 -10.61
C PRO A 37 -16.31 8.47 -11.85
N VAL A 38 -15.20 7.73 -11.71
CA VAL A 38 -14.36 7.35 -12.86
C VAL A 38 -15.04 6.31 -13.74
N ALA A 39 -15.69 5.31 -13.14
CA ALA A 39 -16.46 4.31 -13.88
C ALA A 39 -17.62 4.96 -14.64
N ASP A 40 -18.38 5.83 -13.97
CA ASP A 40 -19.47 6.57 -14.61
C ASP A 40 -18.97 7.46 -15.76
N PHE A 41 -17.83 8.14 -15.58
CA PHE A 41 -17.21 8.93 -16.65
C PHE A 41 -16.80 8.07 -17.85
N VAL A 42 -16.12 6.94 -17.60
CA VAL A 42 -15.67 6.04 -18.66
C VAL A 42 -16.87 5.42 -19.40
N THR A 43 -17.90 4.97 -18.71
CA THR A 43 -19.03 4.30 -19.37
C THR A 43 -19.97 5.28 -20.06
N TYR A 44 -20.34 6.39 -19.42
CA TYR A 44 -21.35 7.30 -19.96
C TYR A 44 -20.76 8.37 -20.88
N GLN A 45 -19.53 8.85 -20.62
CA GLN A 45 -18.92 9.90 -21.45
C GLN A 45 -17.99 9.37 -22.54
N LEU A 46 -17.24 8.29 -22.27
CA LEU A 46 -16.29 7.75 -23.27
C LEU A 46 -16.94 6.73 -24.21
N LEU A 47 -17.85 5.88 -23.71
CA LEU A 47 -18.58 4.93 -24.55
C LEU A 47 -19.92 5.46 -25.07
N ALA A 48 -20.38 6.64 -24.60
CA ALA A 48 -21.66 7.26 -24.99
C ALA A 48 -22.86 6.28 -24.91
N LEU A 49 -22.84 5.38 -23.94
CA LEU A 49 -23.89 4.39 -23.73
C LEU A 49 -25.00 4.97 -22.86
N ASP A 50 -26.25 4.70 -23.22
CA ASP A 50 -27.41 5.16 -22.48
C ASP A 50 -27.52 4.42 -21.13
N PRO A 51 -27.63 5.11 -19.98
CA PRO A 51 -27.81 4.48 -18.67
C PRO A 51 -29.03 3.55 -18.57
N GLU A 52 -30.05 3.80 -19.38
CA GLU A 52 -31.28 3.01 -19.45
C GLU A 52 -31.12 1.71 -20.26
N SER A 53 -30.03 1.57 -21.03
CA SER A 53 -29.76 0.38 -21.83
C SER A 53 -29.16 -0.75 -20.97
N HIS A 54 -29.68 -1.97 -21.13
CA HIS A 54 -29.16 -3.16 -20.46
C HIS A 54 -27.68 -3.44 -20.79
N LEU A 55 -27.20 -3.01 -21.97
CA LEU A 55 -25.78 -3.12 -22.31
C LEU A 55 -24.93 -2.06 -21.58
N GLY A 56 -25.47 -0.84 -21.39
CA GLY A 56 -24.80 0.23 -20.66
C GLY A 56 -24.60 -0.11 -19.19
N SER A 57 -25.62 -0.69 -18.54
CA SER A 57 -25.54 -1.09 -17.13
C SER A 57 -24.55 -2.25 -16.90
N ALA A 58 -24.51 -3.25 -17.79
CA ALA A 58 -23.57 -4.37 -17.70
C ALA A 58 -22.11 -3.91 -17.88
N VAL A 59 -21.87 -2.98 -18.80
CA VAL A 59 -20.52 -2.41 -19.01
C VAL A 59 -20.10 -1.53 -17.83
N ASN A 60 -21.01 -0.69 -17.29
CA ASN A 60 -20.69 0.11 -16.09
C ASN A 60 -20.33 -0.80 -14.91
N PHE A 61 -21.13 -1.86 -14.68
CA PHE A 61 -20.85 -2.85 -13.65
C PHE A 61 -19.46 -3.48 -13.81
N PHE A 62 -19.09 -3.87 -15.03
CA PHE A 62 -17.78 -4.46 -15.29
C PHE A 62 -16.62 -3.46 -15.07
N VAL A 63 -16.77 -2.23 -15.55
CA VAL A 63 -15.77 -1.16 -15.45
C VAL A 63 -15.62 -0.68 -14.00
N TYR A 64 -16.65 -0.79 -13.17
CA TYR A 64 -16.57 -0.51 -11.74
C TYR A 64 -15.98 -1.68 -10.95
N ASP A 65 -16.47 -2.91 -11.17
CA ASP A 65 -16.12 -4.06 -10.34
C ASP A 65 -14.72 -4.60 -10.61
N VAL A 66 -14.24 -4.60 -11.87
CA VAL A 66 -12.91 -5.15 -12.20
C VAL A 66 -11.79 -4.33 -11.56
N PRO A 67 -11.71 -3.00 -11.73
CA PRO A 67 -10.70 -2.19 -11.04
C PRO A 67 -10.85 -2.24 -9.53
N LYS A 68 -12.08 -2.35 -9.00
CA LYS A 68 -12.34 -2.43 -7.57
C LYS A 68 -11.75 -3.68 -6.93
N ILE A 69 -11.93 -4.85 -7.57
CA ILE A 69 -11.33 -6.10 -7.12
C ILE A 69 -9.80 -6.03 -7.22
N LEU A 70 -9.26 -5.52 -8.34
CA LEU A 70 -7.81 -5.36 -8.50
C LEU A 70 -7.20 -4.44 -7.42
N LEU A 71 -7.88 -3.34 -7.07
CA LEU A 71 -7.46 -2.44 -5.99
C LEU A 71 -7.49 -3.13 -4.63
N LEU A 72 -8.54 -3.89 -4.32
CA LEU A 72 -8.63 -4.65 -3.07
C LEU A 72 -7.52 -5.71 -2.99
N LEU A 73 -7.28 -6.45 -4.08
CA LEU A 73 -6.20 -7.43 -4.15
C LEU A 73 -4.83 -6.77 -3.97
N SER A 74 -4.59 -5.64 -4.63
CA SER A 74 -3.36 -4.87 -4.47
C SER A 74 -3.16 -4.41 -3.02
N GLY A 75 -4.21 -3.87 -2.39
CA GLY A 75 -4.19 -3.48 -0.97
C GLY A 75 -3.93 -4.66 -0.04
N MET A 76 -4.54 -5.82 -0.30
CA MET A 76 -4.31 -7.05 0.46
C MET A 76 -2.87 -7.55 0.31
N ILE A 77 -2.33 -7.57 -0.91
CA ILE A 77 -0.94 -7.97 -1.17
C ILE A 77 0.03 -7.00 -0.47
N PHE A 78 -0.24 -5.69 -0.54
CA PHE A 78 0.52 -4.67 0.17
C PHE A 78 0.51 -4.92 1.68
N LEU A 79 -0.68 -5.19 2.26
CA LEU A 79 -0.82 -5.50 3.69
C LEU A 79 -0.01 -6.74 4.08
N ILE A 80 -0.12 -7.84 3.34
CA ILE A 80 0.64 -9.08 3.61
C ILE A 80 2.15 -8.83 3.50
N THR A 81 2.59 -8.05 2.51
CA THR A 81 4.00 -7.69 2.30
C THR A 81 4.52 -6.80 3.44
N LEU A 82 3.69 -5.88 3.89
CA LEU A 82 3.97 -4.98 5.00
C LEU A 82 4.02 -5.74 6.33
N LEU A 83 3.07 -6.65 6.58
CA LEU A 83 3.07 -7.55 7.73
C LEU A 83 4.32 -8.44 7.74
N ARG A 84 4.69 -9.03 6.61
CA ARG A 84 5.93 -9.81 6.48
C ARG A 84 7.17 -8.98 6.81
N THR A 85 7.18 -7.71 6.40
CA THR A 85 8.28 -6.78 6.70
C THR A 85 8.30 -6.39 8.17
N PHE A 86 7.15 -6.07 8.78
CA PHE A 86 7.02 -5.70 10.21
C PHE A 86 7.23 -6.88 11.18
N ILE A 87 7.09 -8.12 10.71
CA ILE A 87 7.74 -9.27 11.36
C ILE A 87 9.25 -9.16 11.06
N THR A 88 9.88 -8.08 11.54
CA THR A 88 11.28 -7.81 11.27
C THR A 88 12.16 -8.61 12.24
N PRO A 89 13.16 -9.33 11.70
CA PRO A 89 14.05 -10.34 12.33
C PRO A 89 14.82 -9.99 13.62
N GLU A 90 14.74 -8.76 14.09
CA GLU A 90 15.48 -8.29 15.28
C GLU A 90 14.83 -8.74 16.59
N GLN A 91 13.51 -8.87 16.63
CA GLN A 91 12.83 -9.44 17.80
C GLN A 91 13.19 -10.92 17.98
N THR A 92 13.34 -11.67 16.88
CA THR A 92 13.85 -13.05 16.89
C THR A 92 15.27 -13.11 17.45
N ARG A 93 16.15 -12.18 17.07
CA ARG A 93 17.54 -12.14 17.58
C ARG A 93 17.62 -11.67 19.04
N ARG A 94 16.72 -10.81 19.51
CA ARG A 94 16.64 -10.38 20.92
C ARG A 94 15.98 -11.43 21.82
N TRP A 95 15.02 -12.21 21.30
CA TRP A 95 14.42 -13.35 22.00
C TRP A 95 15.35 -14.56 22.07
N LEU A 96 16.20 -14.79 21.07
CA LEU A 96 17.17 -15.89 21.05
C LEU A 96 18.56 -15.50 21.62
N GLY A 97 18.96 -14.24 21.53
CA GLY A 97 20.23 -13.72 22.06
C GLY A 97 20.25 -13.45 23.56
N GLY A 98 19.12 -13.65 24.25
CA GLY A 98 18.98 -13.50 25.71
C GLY A 98 19.44 -14.70 26.53
N LYS A 99 20.03 -15.75 25.94
CA LYS A 99 20.64 -16.84 26.71
C LYS A 99 22.16 -16.88 26.54
N ARG A 100 22.81 -16.21 27.50
CA ARG A 100 24.08 -16.59 28.11
C ARG A 100 25.30 -16.37 27.21
N GLU A 101 25.84 -15.17 27.28
CA GLU A 101 27.26 -15.04 27.59
C GLU A 101 27.52 -15.91 28.83
N GLY A 102 28.00 -17.12 28.59
CA GLY A 102 28.47 -18.04 29.61
C GLY A 102 29.72 -17.46 30.23
N VAL A 103 29.56 -16.87 31.41
CA VAL A 103 30.57 -16.97 32.45
C VAL A 103 30.65 -18.45 32.82
N GLY A 104 31.73 -19.12 32.43
CA GLY A 104 32.00 -20.54 32.69
C GLY A 104 32.84 -21.19 31.61
#